data_AF-A0A420ZDS0-F1
#
_entry.id   AF-A0A420ZDS0-F1
#
_cell.length_a   1.000
_cell.length_b   1.000
_cell.length_c   1.000
_cell.angle_alpha   90.00
_cell.angle_beta   90.00
_cell.angle_gamma   90.00
#
_symmetry.space_group_name_H-M   'P 1'
#
loop_
_entity.id
_entity.type
_entity.pdbx_description
1 polymer ?
#
loop_
_entity_poly.entity_id
_entity_poly.type
_entity_poly.pdbx_seq_one_letter_code
_entity_poly.pdbx_strand_id
1 'polypeptide(L)'
;MKLQKYTIYSTPNCPYCRLLKNWLVDKGIALEEKDVSVDIPARQEMVEKSYQMGVPVSIIQMEDNGTTKEMVIVGFDQAKISQLLNIDI
;
A
#
# COMPACT_ATOMS: atom_id res chain seq x y z
N MET A 1 12.90 -12.31 -2.92
CA MET A 1 12.01 -11.19 -2.57
C MET A 1 11.60 -11.25 -1.11
N LYS A 2 12.04 -10.26 -0.32
CA LYS A 2 11.62 -10.06 1.09
C LYS A 2 10.89 -8.72 1.18
N LEU A 3 9.74 -8.69 1.86
CA LEU A 3 9.05 -7.44 2.16
C LEU A 3 9.95 -6.58 3.06
N GLN A 4 10.34 -5.40 2.56
CA GLN A 4 11.17 -4.45 3.29
C GLN A 4 10.30 -3.38 3.97
N LYS A 5 9.36 -2.81 3.22
CA LYS A 5 8.41 -1.81 3.74
C LYS A 5 7.09 -1.89 2.98
N TYR A 6 5.98 -1.74 3.69
CA TYR A 6 4.66 -1.58 3.10
C TYR A 6 4.09 -0.25 3.58
N THR A 7 3.76 0.65 2.67
CA THR A 7 3.13 1.94 2.98
C THR A 7 1.75 1.98 2.34
N ILE A 8 0.70 2.25 3.10
CA ILE A 8 -0.65 2.46 2.57
C ILE A 8 -1.00 3.94 2.67
N TYR A 9 -1.46 4.52 1.58
CA TYR A 9 -2.06 5.83 1.51
C TYR A 9 -3.57 5.68 1.60
N SER A 10 -4.12 6.21 2.67
CA SER A 10 -5.53 6.12 3.01
C SER A 10 -6.11 7.49 3.32
N THR A 11 -7.44 7.56 3.33
CA THR A 11 -8.18 8.72 3.82
C THR A 11 -9.14 8.30 4.92
N PRO A 12 -9.45 9.19 5.89
CA PRO A 12 -10.25 8.84 7.05
C PRO A 12 -11.71 8.54 6.68
N ASN A 13 -12.15 9.07 5.53
CA ASN A 13 -13.50 8.90 5.00
C ASN A 13 -13.66 7.73 4.02
N CYS A 14 -12.66 6.86 3.85
CA CYS A 14 -12.74 5.76 2.89
C CYS A 14 -12.93 4.39 3.58
N PRO A 15 -14.10 3.74 3.43
CA PRO A 15 -14.36 2.42 4.02
C PRO A 15 -13.45 1.33 3.44
N TYR A 16 -13.08 1.43 2.15
CA TYR A 16 -12.18 0.48 1.49
C TYR A 16 -10.76 0.52 2.04
N CYS A 17 -10.26 1.70 2.44
CA CYS A 17 -8.96 1.82 3.07
C CYS A 17 -8.91 1.04 4.40
N ARG A 18 -9.97 1.14 5.20
CA ARG A 18 -10.08 0.44 6.48
C ARG A 18 -10.15 -1.07 6.30
N LEU A 19 -10.85 -1.55 5.26
CA LEU A 19 -10.89 -2.97 4.91
C LEU A 19 -9.49 -3.49 4.53
N LEU A 20 -8.77 -2.75 3.68
CA LEU A 20 -7.42 -3.14 3.26
C LEU A 20 -6.45 -3.20 4.44
N LYS A 21 -6.49 -2.18 5.31
CA LYS A 21 -5.68 -2.15 6.53
C LYS A 21 -5.97 -3.37 7.40
N ASN A 22 -7.23 -3.64 7.71
CA ASN A 22 -7.61 -4.76 8.55
C ASN A 22 -7.17 -6.09 7.94
N TRP A 23 -7.34 -6.27 6.63
CA TRP A 23 -6.90 -7.49 5.94
C TRP A 23 -5.39 -7.70 6.04
N LEU A 24 -4.58 -6.66 5.85
CA LEU A 24 -3.12 -6.76 5.97
C LEU A 24 -2.66 -7.00 7.42
N VAL A 25 -3.29 -6.33 8.39
CA VAL A 25 -3.02 -6.50 9.82
C VAL A 25 -3.41 -7.90 10.29
N ASP A 26 -4.54 -8.44 9.82
CA ASP A 26 -5.00 -9.81 10.09
C ASP A 26 -3.99 -10.85 9.59
N LYS A 27 -3.38 -10.61 8.42
CA LYS A 27 -2.29 -11.44 7.88
C LYS A 27 -0.96 -11.24 8.61
N GLY A 28 -0.89 -10.38 9.63
CA GLY A 28 0.32 -10.11 10.41
C GLY A 28 1.38 -9.27 9.69
N ILE A 29 0.99 -8.53 8.66
CA ILE A 29 1.92 -7.74 7.85
C ILE A 29 2.10 -6.35 8.47
N ALA A 30 3.35 -6.01 8.82
CA ALA A 30 3.68 -4.67 9.27
C ALA A 30 3.60 -3.67 8.11
N LEU A 31 2.74 -2.67 8.26
CA LEU A 31 2.52 -1.63 7.27
C LEU A 31 2.41 -0.25 7.91
N GLU A 32 2.84 0.76 7.18
CA GLU A 32 2.82 2.16 7.58
C GLU A 32 1.63 2.84 6.90
N GLU A 33 0.67 3.32 7.69
CA GLU A 33 -0.47 4.07 7.19
C GLU A 33 -0.14 5.56 7.12
N LYS A 34 -0.29 6.13 5.93
CA LYS A 34 -0.19 7.57 5.67
C LYS A 34 -1.55 8.13 5.29
N ASP A 35 -2.05 9.03 6.12
CA ASP A 35 -3.31 9.69 5.86
C ASP A 35 -3.13 10.88 4.92
N VAL A 36 -3.54 10.72 3.66
CA VAL A 36 -3.39 11.77 2.62
C VAL A 36 -4.43 12.88 2.73
N SER A 37 -5.39 12.78 3.67
CA SER A 37 -6.35 13.84 3.94
C SER A 37 -5.73 14.94 4.82
N VAL A 38 -4.86 14.55 5.75
CA VAL A 38 -4.12 15.49 6.61
C VAL A 38 -2.70 15.75 6.10
N ASP A 39 -2.08 14.77 5.45
CA ASP A 39 -0.71 14.83 4.97
C ASP A 39 -0.68 15.22 3.48
N ILE A 40 -0.64 16.53 3.23
CA ILE A 40 -0.53 17.13 1.90
C ILE A 40 0.67 16.57 1.10
N PRO A 41 1.89 16.42 1.66
CA PRO A 41 2.99 15.87 0.89
C PRO A 41 2.80 14.39 0.54
N ALA A 42 2.25 13.56 1.43
CA ALA A 42 1.91 12.18 1.11
C ALA A 42 0.85 12.09 0.00
N ARG A 43 -0.12 13.00 -0.02
CA ARG A 43 -1.11 13.08 -1.11
C ARG A 43 -0.46 13.36 -2.45
N GLN A 44 0.48 14.30 -2.49
CA GLN A 44 1.17 14.67 -3.71
C GLN A 44 2.06 13.52 -4.20
N GLU A 45 2.83 12.91 -3.29
CA GLU A 45 3.63 11.71 -3.57
C GLU A 45 2.76 10.57 -4.09
N MET A 46 1.60 10.32 -3.49
CA MET A 46 0.65 9.32 -3.95
C MET A 46 0.19 9.58 -5.38
N VAL A 47 -0.20 10.81 -5.73
CA VAL A 47 -0.65 11.15 -7.08
C VAL A 47 0.51 11.05 -8.09
N GLU A 48 1.71 11.50 -7.72
CA GLU A 48 2.89 11.39 -8.58
C GLU A 48 3.31 9.94 -8.83
N LYS A 49 3.20 9.07 -7.81
CA LYS A 49 3.57 7.65 -7.91
C LYS A 49 2.52 6.79 -8.59
N SER A 50 1.24 7.01 -8.25
CA SER A 50 0.11 6.21 -8.76
C SER A 50 -0.46 6.73 -10.07
N TYR A 51 -0.16 7.98 -10.43
CA TYR A 51 -0.83 8.72 -11.51
C TYR A 51 -2.36 8.76 -11.37
N GLN A 52 -2.90 8.46 -10.19
CA GLN A 52 -4.33 8.39 -9.92
C GLN A 52 -4.68 9.20 -8.67
N MET A 53 -5.82 9.87 -8.70
CA MET A 53 -6.35 10.60 -7.54
C MET A 53 -7.19 9.73 -6.60
N GLY A 54 -7.26 8.41 -6.86
CA GLY A 54 -8.12 7.48 -6.14
C GLY A 54 -7.37 6.72 -5.05
N VAL A 55 -7.97 6.66 -3.86
CA VAL A 55 -7.55 5.80 -2.75
C VAL A 55 -8.39 4.50 -2.71
N PRO A 56 -7.86 3.39 -2.17
CA PRO A 56 -6.56 3.22 -1.50
C PRO A 56 -5.38 3.14 -2.48
N VAL A 57 -4.19 3.60 -2.07
CA VAL A 57 -2.93 3.36 -2.81
C VAL A 57 -1.95 2.68 -1.88
N SER A 58 -1.25 1.65 -2.34
CA SER A 58 -0.26 0.93 -1.56
C SER A 58 1.09 0.94 -2.26
N ILE A 59 2.14 1.29 -1.53
CA ILE A 59 3.52 1.23 -1.99
C ILE A 59 4.23 0.10 -1.24
N ILE A 60 4.65 -0.91 -1.99
CA ILE A 60 5.35 -2.08 -1.47
C ILE A 60 6.80 -2.00 -1.91
N GLN A 61 7.71 -1.94 -0.95
CA GLN A 61 9.14 -2.02 -1.18
C GLN A 61 9.61 -3.43 -0.85
N MET A 62 10.14 -4.12 -1.85
CA MET A 62 10.65 -5.48 -1.74
C MET A 62 12.14 -5.50 -2.06
N GLU A 63 12.91 -6.21 -1.24
CA GLU A 63 14.31 -6.45 -1.50
C GLU A 63 14.48 -7.79 -2.23
N ASP A 64 15.20 -7.77 -3.34
CA ASP A 64 15.52 -8.95 -4.13
C ASP A 64 17.00 -8.94 -4.50
N ASN A 65 17.76 -9.88 -3.91
CA ASN A 65 19.18 -10.08 -4.17
C ASN A 65 20.04 -8.80 -4.08
N GLY A 66 19.76 -7.95 -3.09
CA GLY A 66 20.43 -6.65 -2.89
C GLY A 66 19.86 -5.49 -3.73
N THR A 67 18.79 -5.70 -4.50
CA THR A 67 18.07 -4.67 -5.25
C THR A 67 16.72 -4.39 -4.60
N THR A 68 16.47 -3.15 -4.17
CA THR A 68 15.14 -2.73 -3.70
C THR A 68 14.25 -2.38 -4.88
N LYS A 69 13.12 -3.08 -5.01
CA LYS A 69 12.05 -2.81 -5.96
C LYS A 69 10.87 -2.18 -5.24
N GLU A 70 10.45 -1.02 -5.72
CA GLU A 70 9.24 -0.34 -5.26
C GLU A 70 8.09 -0.63 -6.22
N MET A 71 6.94 -1.00 -5.66
CA MET A 71 5.77 -1.44 -6.39
C MET A 71 4.59 -0.60 -5.93
N VAL A 72 4.00 0.14 -6.85
CA VAL A 72 2.83 0.98 -6.57
C VAL A 72 1.58 0.22 -7.02
N ILE A 73 0.66 0.04 -6.08
CA ILE A 73 -0.65 -0.58 -6.31
C ILE A 73 -1.69 0.49 -6.08
N VAL A 74 -2.53 0.67 -7.07
CA VAL A 74 -3.56 1.70 -7.07
C VAL A 74 -4.89 1.01 -6.97
N GLY A 75 -5.70 1.39 -5.99
CA GLY A 75 -6.96 0.72 -5.68
C GLY A 75 -6.80 -0.45 -4.71
N PHE A 76 -7.91 -1.17 -4.52
CA PHE A 76 -8.00 -2.33 -3.64
C PHE A 76 -7.82 -3.63 -4.46
N ASP A 77 -6.61 -3.85 -4.98
CA ASP A 77 -6.27 -5.05 -5.75
C ASP A 77 -5.75 -6.16 -4.85
N GLN A 78 -6.66 -6.84 -4.14
CA GLN A 78 -6.31 -7.97 -3.26
C GLN A 78 -5.49 -9.03 -3.99
N ALA A 79 -5.87 -9.39 -5.22
CA ALA A 79 -5.17 -10.40 -6.02
C ALA A 79 -3.72 -10.00 -6.36
N LYS A 80 -3.48 -8.70 -6.60
CA LYS A 80 -2.14 -8.21 -6.88
C LYS A 80 -1.32 -8.17 -5.60
N ILE A 81 -1.89 -7.66 -4.52
CA ILE A 81 -1.21 -7.61 -3.21
C ILE A 81 -0.87 -9.01 -2.73
N SER A 82 -1.78 -9.97 -2.92
CA SER A 82 -1.56 -11.35 -2.49
C SER A 82 -0.44 -12.03 -3.25
N GLN A 83 -0.38 -11.85 -4.57
CA GLN A 83 0.73 -12.35 -5.37
C GLN A 83 2.07 -11.72 -4.99
N LEU A 84 2.08 -10.45 -4.59
CA LEU A 84 3.32 -9.74 -4.24
C LEU A 84 3.83 -10.07 -2.85
N LEU A 85 2.93 -10.20 -1.89
CA LEU A 85 3.27 -10.57 -0.53
C LEU A 85 3.29 -12.10 -0.32
N ASN A 86 2.96 -12.85 -1.37
CA ASN A 86 2.83 -14.31 -1.34
C ASN A 86 1.93 -14.79 -0.19
N ILE A 87 0.80 -14.10 0.01
CA ILE A 87 -0.22 -14.43 1.03
C ILE A 87 -1.37 -15.20 0.37
N ASP A 88 -1.80 -16.27 1.04
CA ASP A 88 -2.98 -17.05 0.65
C ASP A 88 -4.25 -16.20 0.87
N ILE A 89 -5.13 -16.12 -0.13
CA ILE A 89 -6.36 -15.30 -0.11
C ILE A 89 -7.48 -16.02 0.63
#